data_AF-A0A6I5EHC1-F1
#
_entry.id   AF-A0A6I5EHC1-F1
#
_cell.length_a   1.000
_cell.length_b   1.000
_cell.length_c   1.000
_cell.angle_alpha   90.00
_cell.angle_beta   90.00
_cell.angle_gamma   90.00
#
_symmetry.space_group_name_H-M   'P 1'
#
loop_
_entity.id
_entity.type
_entity.pdbx_description
1 polymer ?
#
loop_
_entity_poly.entity_id
_entity_poly.type
_entity_poly.pdbx_seq_one_letter_code
_entity_poly.pdbx_strand_id
1 'polypeptide(L)'
;MSWLELWEFVLALPYDSMTKSAMAGDHGRRRWTESDYMLRELLAVAQFQARIAWAGHHIEGKVPDLPLWEEPDRRSPEQIEADRELAVARAERARKYHEATKPGSQDTEYAKKLAAALAEHQRVAAEETAAS
;
A
#
# COMPACT_ATOMS: atom_id res chain seq x y z
N MET A 1 13.54 11.88 -18.48
CA MET A 1 12.19 11.67 -19.01
C MET A 1 11.61 13.01 -19.40
N SER A 2 11.37 13.25 -20.69
CA SER A 2 10.81 14.50 -21.20
C SER A 2 9.28 14.46 -21.20
N TRP A 3 8.62 15.63 -21.32
CA TRP A 3 7.16 15.71 -21.42
C TRP A 3 6.60 14.94 -22.62
N LEU A 4 7.34 14.93 -23.74
CA LEU A 4 7.01 14.15 -24.93
C LEU A 4 7.06 12.64 -24.66
N GLU A 5 8.10 12.17 -23.96
CA GLU A 5 8.24 10.75 -23.59
C GLU A 5 7.13 10.30 -22.62
N LEU A 6 6.69 11.17 -21.72
CA LEU A 6 5.55 10.90 -20.84
C LEU A 6 4.23 10.82 -21.62
N TRP A 7 4.02 11.73 -22.57
CA TRP A 7 2.82 11.77 -23.40
C TRP A 7 2.72 10.56 -24.33
N GLU A 8 3.83 10.18 -24.97
CA GLU A 8 3.93 8.98 -25.79
C GLU A 8 3.71 7.71 -24.96
N PHE A 9 4.25 7.66 -23.73
CA PHE A 9 3.99 6.56 -22.81
C PHE A 9 2.50 6.47 -22.44
N VAL A 10 1.84 7.59 -22.15
CA VAL A 10 0.40 7.64 -21.83
C VAL A 10 -0.47 7.23 -23.03
N LEU A 11 -0.09 7.62 -24.25
CA LEU A 11 -0.78 7.18 -25.47
C LEU A 11 -0.50 5.72 -25.84
N ALA A 12 0.68 5.20 -25.49
CA ALA A 12 1.08 3.82 -25.74
C ALA A 12 0.51 2.84 -24.72
N LEU A 13 -0.02 3.33 -23.59
CA LEU A 13 -0.74 2.49 -22.65
C LEU A 13 -1.98 1.93 -23.36
N PRO A 14 -2.20 0.60 -23.31
CA PRO A 14 -3.42 0.02 -23.84
C PRO A 14 -4.61 0.75 -23.22
N TYR A 15 -5.61 1.10 -24.03
CA TYR A 15 -6.89 1.62 -23.54
C TYR A 15 -7.41 0.74 -22.39
N ASP A 16 -7.17 -0.56 -22.46
CA ASP A 16 -7.55 -1.52 -21.41
C ASP A 16 -6.79 -1.41 -20.07
N SER A 17 -5.65 -0.72 -19.99
CA SER A 17 -4.75 -0.77 -18.82
C SER A 17 -5.07 0.25 -17.72
N MET A 18 -5.56 1.44 -18.06
CA MET A 18 -6.16 2.37 -17.08
C MET A 18 -7.68 2.18 -16.98
N THR A 19 -8.32 1.80 -18.08
CA THR A 19 -9.78 1.81 -18.18
C THR A 19 -10.41 0.54 -17.62
N LYS A 20 -9.72 -0.61 -17.48
CA LYS A 20 -10.32 -1.78 -16.79
C LYS A 20 -10.53 -1.55 -15.29
N SER A 21 -9.63 -0.85 -14.60
CA SER A 21 -9.85 -0.47 -13.20
C SER A 21 -10.95 0.60 -13.06
N ALA A 22 -11.06 1.50 -14.04
CA ALA A 22 -12.14 2.49 -14.11
C ALA A 22 -13.51 1.87 -14.49
N MET A 23 -13.54 0.93 -15.44
CA MET A 23 -14.73 0.21 -15.90
C MET A 23 -15.21 -0.84 -14.90
N ALA A 24 -14.29 -1.48 -14.17
CA ALA A 24 -14.64 -2.34 -13.05
C ALA A 24 -15.22 -1.55 -11.88
N GLY A 25 -15.01 -0.23 -11.85
CA GLY A 25 -15.58 0.67 -10.85
C GLY A 25 -15.29 0.22 -9.43
N ASP A 26 -14.15 -0.42 -9.18
CA ASP A 26 -13.87 -1.02 -7.87
C ASP A 26 -12.44 -0.68 -7.44
N HIS A 27 -12.22 0.60 -7.13
CA HIS A 27 -11.02 1.00 -6.41
C HIS A 27 -11.31 0.90 -4.92
N GLY A 28 -10.91 -0.24 -4.33
CA GLY A 28 -11.04 -0.46 -2.89
C GLY A 28 -12.50 -0.48 -2.40
N ARG A 29 -13.41 -1.16 -3.12
CA ARG A 29 -14.85 -1.29 -2.83
C ARG A 29 -15.68 -0.04 -3.14
N ARG A 30 -15.08 0.98 -3.75
CA ARG A 30 -15.75 2.24 -4.11
C ARG A 30 -16.13 2.25 -5.59
N ARG A 31 -17.43 2.43 -5.87
CA ARG A 31 -17.97 2.60 -7.23
C ARG A 31 -17.72 3.99 -7.78
N TRP A 32 -16.68 4.09 -8.59
CA TRP A 32 -16.33 5.27 -9.36
C TRP A 32 -16.73 5.06 -10.81
N THR A 33 -17.30 6.09 -11.42
CA THR A 33 -17.53 6.13 -12.86
C THR A 33 -16.31 6.74 -13.55
N GLU A 34 -16.18 6.49 -14.85
CA GLU A 34 -15.12 7.09 -15.68
C GLU A 34 -15.09 8.62 -15.57
N SER A 35 -16.26 9.27 -15.53
CA SER A 35 -16.38 10.73 -15.36
C SER A 35 -15.87 11.21 -14.01
N ASP A 36 -16.01 10.41 -12.93
CA ASP A 36 -15.50 10.77 -11.61
C ASP A 36 -13.97 10.79 -11.60
N TYR A 37 -13.34 9.82 -12.27
CA TYR A 37 -11.88 9.78 -12.43
C TYR A 37 -11.37 10.94 -13.28
N MET A 38 -11.98 11.18 -14.44
CA MET A 38 -11.58 12.28 -15.32
C MET A 38 -11.70 13.63 -14.62
N LEU A 39 -12.78 13.86 -13.85
CA LEU A 39 -12.97 15.10 -13.11
C LEU A 39 -11.92 15.27 -11.99
N ARG A 40 -11.60 14.19 -11.26
CA ARG A 40 -10.56 14.19 -10.23
C ARG A 40 -9.19 14.55 -10.83
N GLU A 41 -8.80 13.91 -11.92
CA GLU A 41 -7.51 14.18 -12.57
C GLU A 41 -7.44 15.62 -13.09
N LEU A 42 -8.52 16.11 -13.70
CA LEU A 42 -8.60 17.50 -14.15
C LEU A 42 -8.42 18.51 -12.99
N LEU A 43 -9.09 18.25 -11.85
CA LEU A 43 -8.95 19.08 -10.65
C LEU A 43 -7.53 19.02 -10.09
N ALA A 44 -6.90 17.85 -10.05
CA ALA A 44 -5.52 17.69 -9.59
C ALA A 44 -4.54 18.49 -10.46
N VAL A 45 -4.69 18.43 -11.78
CA VAL A 45 -3.89 19.23 -12.73
C VAL A 45 -4.12 20.73 -12.52
N ALA A 46 -5.37 21.17 -12.37
CA ALA A 46 -5.70 22.57 -12.15
C ALA A 46 -5.09 23.11 -10.83
N GLN A 47 -5.14 22.32 -9.75
CA GLN A 47 -4.50 22.67 -8.48
C GLN A 47 -2.98 22.77 -8.61
N PHE A 48 -2.36 21.86 -9.35
CA PHE A 48 -0.92 21.91 -9.63
C PHE A 48 -0.53 23.15 -10.44
N GLN A 49 -1.28 23.46 -11.49
CA GLN A 49 -1.08 24.68 -12.29
C GLN A 49 -1.25 25.95 -11.47
N ALA A 50 -2.24 26.00 -10.56
CA ALA A 50 -2.42 27.14 -9.67
C ALA A 50 -1.21 27.36 -8.75
N ARG A 51 -0.60 26.29 -8.24
CA ARG A 51 0.63 26.37 -7.43
C ARG A 51 1.83 26.85 -8.26
N ILE A 52 1.99 26.37 -9.48
CA ILE A 52 3.04 26.84 -10.40
C ILE A 52 2.85 28.32 -10.72
N ALA A 53 1.63 28.73 -11.07
CA ALA A 53 1.32 30.12 -11.37
C ALA A 53 1.63 31.03 -10.17
N TRP A 54 1.27 30.61 -8.95
CA TRP A 54 1.60 31.36 -7.74
C TRP A 54 3.11 31.54 -7.55
N ALA A 55 3.87 30.44 -7.69
CA ALA A 55 5.33 30.48 -7.57
C ALA A 55 6.01 31.29 -8.68
N GLY A 56 5.51 31.17 -9.92
CA GLY A 56 6.06 31.83 -11.10
C GLY A 56 5.71 33.32 -11.23
N HIS A 57 4.58 33.75 -10.67
CA HIS A 57 4.16 35.16 -10.69
C HIS A 57 4.66 35.96 -9.47
N HIS A 58 5.52 35.38 -8.63
CA HIS A 58 6.07 36.02 -7.41
C HIS A 58 4.99 36.66 -6.53
N ILE A 59 3.81 36.04 -6.45
CA ILE A 59 2.70 36.56 -5.65
C ILE A 59 3.12 36.49 -4.17
N GLU A 60 3.15 37.65 -3.50
CA GLU A 60 3.50 37.74 -2.10
C GLU A 60 2.51 36.95 -1.23
N GLY A 61 3.03 36.16 -0.29
CA GLY A 61 2.24 35.37 0.65
C GLY A 61 2.45 33.87 0.53
N LYS A 62 1.73 33.12 1.36
CA LYS A 62 1.79 31.65 1.37
C LYS A 62 1.01 31.10 0.18
N VAL A 63 1.61 30.17 -0.57
CA VAL A 63 0.91 29.43 -1.62
C VAL A 63 -0.40 28.88 -1.06
N PRO A 64 -1.55 29.09 -1.73
CA PRO A 64 -2.81 28.52 -1.31
C PRO A 64 -2.66 27.02 -1.13
N ASP A 65 -2.89 26.56 0.09
CA ASP A 65 -3.00 25.14 0.36
C ASP A 65 -4.37 24.69 -0.14
N LEU A 66 -4.44 24.46 -1.44
CA LEU A 66 -5.64 23.90 -2.06
C LEU A 66 -5.73 22.46 -1.55
N PRO A 67 -6.77 22.12 -0.77
CA PRO A 67 -6.95 20.76 -0.34
C PRO A 67 -7.08 19.91 -1.60
N LEU A 68 -6.33 18.80 -1.63
CA LEU A 68 -6.57 17.79 -2.64
C LEU A 68 -8.06 17.44 -2.58
N TRP A 69 -8.70 17.35 -3.75
CA TRP A 69 -10.09 16.91 -3.80
C TRP A 69 -10.14 15.54 -3.13
N GLU A 70 -10.68 15.49 -1.91
CA GLU A 70 -10.82 14.25 -1.19
C GLU A 70 -11.90 13.43 -1.87
N GLU A 71 -11.55 12.18 -2.13
CA GLU A 71 -12.44 11.21 -2.73
C GLU A 71 -13.70 11.07 -1.87
N PRO A 72 -14.90 11.36 -2.40
CA PRO A 72 -16.12 11.14 -1.64
C PRO A 72 -16.24 9.65 -1.33
N ASP A 73 -16.47 9.32 -0.06
CA ASP A 73 -16.64 7.93 0.35
C ASP A 73 -17.98 7.40 -0.18
N ARG A 74 -17.93 6.62 -1.25
CA ARG A 74 -19.10 6.02 -1.91
C ARG A 74 -19.42 4.61 -1.43
N ARG A 75 -18.81 4.16 -0.33
CA ARG A 75 -19.12 2.87 0.27
C ARG A 75 -20.52 2.90 0.88
N SER A 76 -21.24 1.79 0.80
CA SER A 76 -22.48 1.61 1.56
C SER A 76 -22.18 1.54 3.06
N PRO A 77 -23.16 1.85 3.94
CA PRO A 77 -22.98 1.67 5.38
C PRO A 77 -22.52 0.25 5.77
N GLU A 78 -23.03 -0.77 5.08
CA GLU A 78 -22.64 -2.17 5.28
C GLU A 78 -21.18 -2.43 4.91
N GLN A 79 -20.70 -1.84 3.82
CA GLN A 79 -19.29 -1.95 3.41
C GLN A 79 -18.37 -1.23 4.40
N ILE A 80 -18.80 -0.09 4.93
CA ILE A 80 -18.04 0.64 5.97
C ILE A 80 -17.90 -0.22 7.22
N GLU A 81 -18.97 -0.89 7.63
CA GLU A 81 -18.95 -1.75 8.82
C GLU A 81 -18.09 -3.00 8.60
N ALA A 82 -18.22 -3.67 7.45
CA ALA A 82 -17.37 -4.80 7.09
C ALA A 82 -15.88 -4.42 7.03
N ASP A 83 -15.54 -3.22 6.53
CA ASP A 83 -14.16 -2.72 6.52
C ASP A 83 -13.64 -2.46 7.94
N ARG A 84 -14.49 -1.98 8.86
CA ARG A 84 -14.12 -1.80 10.28
C ARG A 84 -13.84 -3.14 10.95
N GLU A 85 -14.69 -4.14 10.76
CA GLU A 85 -14.46 -5.48 11.30
C GLU A 85 -13.15 -6.09 10.78
N LEU A 86 -12.89 -5.95 9.48
CA LEU A 86 -11.64 -6.40 8.88
C LEU A 86 -10.42 -5.65 9.43
N ALA A 87 -10.54 -4.34 9.66
CA ALA A 87 -9.49 -3.53 10.25
C ALA A 87 -9.17 -3.99 11.68
N VAL A 88 -10.19 -4.26 12.51
CA VAL A 88 -10.02 -4.83 13.86
C VAL A 88 -9.32 -6.19 13.78
N ALA A 89 -9.77 -7.08 12.90
CA ALA A 89 -9.15 -8.40 12.72
C ALA A 89 -7.69 -8.33 12.21
N ARG A 90 -7.33 -7.31 11.42
CA ARG A 90 -5.94 -7.06 11.01
C ARG A 90 -5.12 -6.52 12.16
N ALA A 91 -5.64 -5.57 12.93
CA ALA A 91 -4.97 -5.01 14.10
C ALA A 91 -4.68 -6.08 15.15
N GLU A 92 -5.65 -6.96 15.42
CA GLU A 92 -5.47 -8.11 16.33
C GLU A 92 -4.37 -9.07 15.84
N ARG A 93 -4.35 -9.38 14.54
CA ARG A 93 -3.28 -10.20 13.94
C ARG A 93 -1.91 -9.54 14.05
N ALA A 94 -1.83 -8.24 13.74
CA ALA A 94 -0.60 -7.47 13.86
C ALA A 94 -0.12 -7.42 15.32
N ARG A 95 -1.03 -7.28 16.30
CA ARG A 95 -0.70 -7.32 17.73
C ARG A 95 -0.11 -8.68 18.12
N LYS A 96 -0.76 -9.79 17.75
CA LYS A 96 -0.27 -11.14 18.03
C LYS A 96 1.10 -11.39 17.39
N TYR A 97 1.29 -10.95 16.15
CA TYR A 97 2.58 -11.06 15.47
C TYR A 97 3.67 -10.25 16.17
N HIS A 98 3.37 -9.00 16.52
CA HIS A 98 4.28 -8.12 17.25
C HIS A 98 4.62 -8.66 18.65
N GLU A 99 3.66 -9.25 19.35
CA GLU A 99 3.89 -9.94 20.63
C GLU A 99 4.81 -11.16 20.46
N ALA A 100 4.62 -11.96 19.41
CA ALA A 100 5.44 -13.14 19.11
C ALA A 100 6.85 -12.80 18.61
N THR A 101 7.03 -11.63 18.00
CA THR A 101 8.31 -11.18 17.42
C THR A 101 9.00 -10.10 18.24
N LYS A 102 8.50 -9.83 19.46
CA LYS A 102 9.07 -8.81 20.34
C LYS A 102 10.48 -9.23 20.75
N PRO A 103 11.52 -8.38 20.59
CA PRO A 103 12.87 -8.71 21.03
C PRO A 103 12.86 -9.00 22.54
N GLY A 104 13.21 -10.24 22.91
CA GLY A 104 13.14 -10.73 24.29
C GLY A 104 11.94 -11.63 24.62
N SER A 105 10.93 -11.75 23.74
CA SER A 105 9.90 -12.80 23.82
C SER A 105 10.44 -14.11 23.22
N GLN A 106 11.60 -14.57 23.67
CA GLN A 106 12.00 -15.93 23.36
C GLN A 106 11.09 -16.84 24.17
N ASP A 107 10.17 -17.49 23.46
CA ASP A 107 9.52 -18.68 23.93
C ASP A 107 10.63 -19.69 24.27
N THR A 108 10.99 -19.73 25.57
CA THR A 108 12.16 -20.48 26.05
C THR A 108 12.06 -21.96 25.69
N GLU A 109 10.85 -22.47 25.45
CA GLU A 109 10.58 -23.80 24.90
C GLU A 109 11.04 -23.96 23.45
N TYR A 110 10.74 -23.01 22.56
CA TYR A 110 11.11 -23.10 21.15
C TYR A 110 12.64 -23.01 21.00
N ALA A 111 13.27 -22.11 21.75
CA ALA A 111 14.73 -22.00 21.79
C ALA A 111 15.39 -23.30 22.31
N LYS A 112 14.80 -23.96 23.32
CA LYS A 112 15.27 -25.26 23.83
C LYS A 112 15.10 -26.38 22.81
N LYS A 113 13.97 -26.44 22.10
CA LYS A 113 13.72 -27.45 21.05
C LYS A 113 14.68 -27.29 19.87
N LEU A 114 14.96 -26.05 19.45
CA LEU A 114 15.93 -25.76 18.39
C LEU A 114 17.37 -26.14 18.80
N ALA A 115 17.76 -25.82 20.04
CA ALA A 115 19.08 -26.19 20.56
C ALA A 115 19.26 -27.71 20.66
N ALA A 116 18.22 -28.45 21.08
CA ALA A 116 18.24 -29.91 21.11
C ALA A 116 18.34 -30.53 19.71
N ALA A 117 17.62 -30.00 18.73
CA ALA A 117 17.69 -30.46 17.34
C ALA A 117 19.07 -30.24 16.70
N LEU A 118 19.71 -29.10 17.00
CA LEU A 118 21.07 -28.82 16.54
C LEU A 118 22.11 -29.75 17.16
N ALA A 119 22.00 -30.04 18.45
CA ALA A 119 22.90 -30.95 19.14
C ALA A 119 22.81 -32.38 18.58
N GLU A 120 21.59 -32.84 18.26
CA GLU A 120 21.38 -34.17 17.68
C GLU A 120 21.93 -34.26 16.25
N HIS A 121 21.74 -33.23 15.43
CA HIS A 121 22.31 -33.18 14.09
C HIS A 121 23.85 -33.21 14.12
N GLN A 122 24.47 -32.52 15.08
CA GLN A 122 25.93 -32.55 15.25
C GLN A 122 26.43 -33.93 15.68
N ARG A 123 25.66 -34.64 16.53
CA ARG A 123 25.98 -36.00 16.96
C ARG A 123 25.95 -36.98 15.79
N VAL A 124 24.88 -36.95 14.99
CA VAL A 124 24.73 -37.82 13.81
C VAL A 124 25.83 -37.51 12.77
N ALA A 125 26.12 -36.23 12.51
CA ALA A 125 27.18 -35.85 11.60
C ALA A 125 28.57 -36.31 12.07
N ALA A 126 28.83 -36.27 13.38
CA ALA A 126 30.07 -36.78 13.98
C ALA A 126 30.17 -38.32 13.95
N GLU A 127 29.06 -39.03 14.12
CA GLU A 127 28.99 -40.49 13.99
C GLU A 127 29.20 -40.93 12.52
N GLU A 128 28.64 -40.20 11.55
CA GLU A 128 28.88 -40.45 10.11
C GLU A 128 30.32 -40.18 9.69
N THR A 129 30.97 -39.15 10.25
CA THR A 129 32.39 -38.87 9.98
C THR A 129 33.35 -39.82 10.69
N ALA A 130 32.94 -40.45 11.80
CA ALA A 130 33.74 -41.45 12.50
C ALA A 130 33.60 -42.87 11.90
N ALA A 131 32.56 -43.11 11.08
CA ALA A 131 32.30 -44.39 10.42
C ALA A 131 32.83 -44.48 8.98
N SER A 132 33.46 -43.41 8.46
CA SER A 132 34.18 -43.34 7.17
C SER A 132 35.70 -43.35 7.40
#